data_AF-A0AAT9GI80-F1
#
_entry.id   AF-A0AAT9GI80-F1
#
_cell.length_a   1.000
_cell.length_b   1.000
_cell.length_c   1.000
_cell.angle_alpha   90.00
_cell.angle_beta   90.00
_cell.angle_gamma   90.00
#
_symmetry.space_group_name_H-M   'P 1'
#
loop_
_entity.id
_entity.type
_entity.pdbx_description
1 polymer ?
#
loop_
_entity_poly.entity_id
_entity_poly.type
_entity_poly.pdbx_seq_one_letter_code
_entity_poly.pdbx_strand_id
1 'polypeptide(L)'
;MLNSRDVLVTTTSSLDGITIKQYLRPLSAHVVAGTNFFSDFFASFSDFFGGRSGSYQKQLASLYNEAIEKLKIAAYEAGANCIVGLHIDLDEISGKNKSMFMLTAIGTAVIIEAHEKKQKIESSLKVDNVSSDKLQMLIKKNEVIEQAEQKKLEIDDNIWDFIIQNHIHEVYEYVIFKFKKSIAAYNENPNGYNDFRKKLVSYIDSLPDDERSLLVHKTIAETDDEKLALRLTEIVGELQILDLQRVDDFLNNESFDKQKRVTRLLCYDKPFYNKSDIEYLKGILDRMNNLFVERGTRTMKKQLLSSKEKEMWTCECGKLNDIDSSCSSCFKDIYGFSASDISAQKAISFIKYKIELLEGLL
;
A
#
# COMPACT_ATOMS: atom_id res chain seq x y z
N MET A 1 7.30 13.15 -10.66
CA MET A 1 5.92 13.35 -11.16
C MET A 1 5.11 13.87 -10.02
N LEU A 2 4.13 14.74 -10.28
CA LEU A 2 3.21 15.20 -9.25
C LEU A 2 2.38 14.00 -8.80
N ASN A 3 2.41 13.66 -7.51
CA ASN A 3 1.43 12.79 -6.88
C ASN A 3 0.27 13.67 -6.40
N SER A 4 -0.97 13.16 -6.31
CA SER A 4 -2.05 13.91 -5.66
C SER A 4 -1.69 14.31 -4.22
N ARG A 5 -0.85 13.52 -3.54
CA ARG A 5 -0.32 13.84 -2.21
C ARG A 5 0.68 15.00 -2.18
N ASP A 6 1.32 15.30 -3.30
CA ASP A 6 2.32 16.38 -3.43
C ASP A 6 1.68 17.75 -3.70
N VAL A 7 0.35 17.81 -3.87
CA VAL A 7 -0.36 19.07 -4.06
C VAL A 7 -0.29 19.88 -2.76
N LEU A 8 0.42 21.00 -2.80
CA LEU A 8 0.52 21.94 -1.68
C LEU A 8 -0.86 22.56 -1.44
N VAL A 9 -1.35 22.54 -0.20
CA VAL A 9 -2.63 23.17 0.18
C VAL A 9 -2.37 24.25 1.21
N THR A 10 -2.91 25.45 1.00
CA THR A 10 -2.82 26.56 1.96
C THR A 10 -4.17 27.26 2.12
N THR A 11 -4.42 27.77 3.31
CA THR A 11 -5.56 28.66 3.62
C THR A 11 -5.32 30.09 3.14
N THR A 12 -4.07 30.47 2.86
CA THR A 12 -3.73 31.79 2.32
C THR A 12 -4.07 31.89 0.83
N SER A 13 -4.41 33.10 0.35
CA SER A 13 -4.69 33.35 -1.07
C SER A 13 -3.43 33.47 -1.94
N SER A 14 -2.25 33.54 -1.31
CA SER A 14 -0.95 33.63 -1.96
C SER A 14 0.13 32.89 -1.16
N LEU A 15 1.27 32.64 -1.79
CA LEU A 15 2.43 31.98 -1.21
C LEU A 15 3.61 32.94 -1.23
N ASP A 16 4.22 33.18 -0.09
CA ASP A 16 5.36 34.10 0.00
C ASP A 16 6.56 33.57 -0.80
N GLY A 17 7.08 34.40 -1.70
CA GLY A 17 8.23 34.05 -2.55
C GLY A 17 7.95 33.01 -3.63
N ILE A 18 6.70 32.55 -3.81
CA ILE A 18 6.31 31.61 -4.86
C ILE A 18 5.32 32.26 -5.81
N THR A 19 5.65 32.27 -7.11
CA THR A 19 4.77 32.84 -8.14
C THR A 19 3.71 31.84 -8.58
N ILE A 20 2.43 32.25 -8.53
CA ILE A 20 1.33 31.53 -9.19
C ILE A 20 1.40 31.82 -10.70
N LYS A 21 1.63 30.78 -11.51
CA LYS A 21 1.70 30.85 -12.98
C LYS A 21 0.32 30.85 -13.63
N GLN A 22 -0.62 30.08 -13.07
CA GLN A 22 -1.95 29.93 -13.65
C GLN A 22 -2.99 29.61 -12.59
N TYR A 23 -4.16 30.24 -12.68
CA TYR A 23 -5.37 29.85 -11.95
C TYR A 23 -6.21 28.96 -12.85
N LEU A 24 -6.59 27.77 -12.37
CA LEU A 24 -7.31 26.78 -13.17
C LEU A 24 -8.82 26.88 -12.93
N ARG A 25 -9.30 26.45 -11.76
CA ARG A 25 -10.71 26.50 -11.36
C ARG A 25 -10.88 26.41 -9.84
N PRO A 26 -12.01 26.87 -9.29
CA PRO A 26 -12.43 26.51 -7.94
C PRO A 26 -12.64 24.99 -7.81
N LEU A 27 -12.36 24.47 -6.62
CA LEU A 27 -12.55 23.08 -6.22
C LEU A 27 -13.48 23.03 -5.02
N SER A 28 -14.28 21.96 -4.93
CA SER A 28 -15.01 21.60 -3.72
C SER A 28 -14.91 20.10 -3.45
N ALA A 29 -14.85 19.76 -2.18
CA ALA A 29 -14.92 18.39 -1.69
C ALA A 29 -15.88 18.33 -0.50
N HIS A 30 -16.70 17.28 -0.46
CA HIS A 30 -17.71 17.09 0.58
C HIS A 30 -17.54 15.71 1.22
N VAL A 31 -17.61 15.68 2.55
CA VAL A 31 -17.59 14.46 3.35
C VAL A 31 -18.80 14.48 4.28
N VAL A 32 -19.62 13.43 4.25
CA VAL A 32 -20.86 13.34 5.04
C VAL A 32 -20.70 12.27 6.11
N ALA A 33 -20.91 12.65 7.37
CA ALA A 33 -20.91 11.76 8.53
C ALA A 33 -22.33 11.56 9.05
N GLY A 34 -22.79 10.31 9.12
CA GLY A 34 -24.16 9.94 9.53
C GLY A 34 -24.34 9.75 11.04
N THR A 35 -25.59 9.60 11.50
CA THR A 35 -25.94 9.44 12.94
C THR A 35 -25.20 8.34 13.69
N ASN A 36 -24.79 7.24 13.04
CA ASN A 36 -24.05 6.16 13.70
C ASN A 36 -22.62 6.58 14.09
N PHE A 37 -22.06 7.57 13.40
CA PHE A 37 -20.78 8.20 13.76
C PHE A 37 -20.89 8.93 15.11
N PHE A 38 -22.07 9.46 15.43
CA PHE A 38 -22.36 10.21 16.66
C PHE A 38 -23.11 9.39 17.74
N SER A 39 -23.71 8.24 17.45
CA SER A 39 -24.21 7.36 18.51
C SER A 39 -23.07 6.84 19.39
N ASP A 40 -21.92 6.57 18.79
CA ASP A 40 -20.68 6.22 19.49
C ASP A 40 -20.11 7.43 20.27
N PHE A 41 -20.37 8.65 19.79
CA PHE A 41 -20.02 9.91 20.47
C PHE A 41 -20.78 10.12 21.79
N PHE A 42 -22.04 9.68 21.91
CA PHE A 42 -22.81 9.76 23.16
C PHE A 42 -22.64 8.53 24.08
N ALA A 43 -22.47 7.32 23.51
CA ALA A 43 -22.25 6.11 24.29
C ALA A 43 -20.88 6.11 25.01
N SER A 44 -19.87 6.79 24.44
CA SER A 44 -18.54 6.96 25.06
C SER A 44 -18.49 8.09 26.11
N PHE A 45 -19.53 8.92 26.22
CA PHE A 45 -19.52 10.15 27.04
C PHE A 45 -20.25 9.99 28.38
N SER A 46 -20.97 8.88 28.62
CA SER A 46 -21.69 8.67 29.87
C SER A 46 -20.77 8.43 31.08
N ASP A 47 -19.50 8.07 30.87
CA ASP A 47 -18.63 7.58 31.95
C ASP A 47 -17.48 8.53 32.35
N PHE A 48 -17.30 9.69 31.71
CA PHE A 48 -16.16 10.55 32.06
C PHE A 48 -16.45 12.05 31.90
N PHE A 49 -16.58 12.73 33.03
CA PHE A 49 -16.69 14.19 33.13
C PHE A 49 -15.45 14.90 32.53
N GLY A 50 -15.68 15.82 31.59
CA GLY A 50 -15.01 17.14 31.61
C GLY A 50 -13.58 17.29 31.07
N GLY A 51 -13.12 16.47 30.12
CA GLY A 51 -11.85 16.68 29.39
C GLY A 51 -11.98 16.29 27.93
N ARG A 52 -11.33 17.03 27.01
CA ARG A 52 -11.36 16.84 25.54
C ARG A 52 -11.46 15.36 25.16
N SER A 53 -12.62 14.93 24.66
CA SER A 53 -12.87 13.55 24.27
C SER A 53 -12.04 13.20 23.04
N GLY A 54 -10.99 12.40 23.23
CA GLY A 54 -10.07 12.00 22.16
C GLY A 54 -10.77 11.29 20.99
N SER A 55 -11.91 10.64 21.21
CA SER A 55 -12.73 10.02 20.15
C SER A 55 -13.33 11.05 19.19
N TYR A 56 -13.89 12.15 19.73
CA TYR A 56 -14.49 13.22 18.93
C TYR A 56 -13.44 13.95 18.08
N GLN A 57 -12.31 14.30 18.68
CA GLN A 57 -11.24 15.01 17.97
C GLN A 57 -10.63 14.14 16.86
N LYS A 58 -10.46 12.83 17.09
CA LYS A 58 -9.98 11.87 16.07
C LYS A 58 -10.94 11.74 14.89
N GLN A 59 -12.23 11.67 15.18
CA GLN A 59 -13.28 11.57 14.17
C GLN A 59 -13.33 12.82 13.28
N LEU A 60 -13.30 14.02 13.89
CA LEU A 60 -13.21 15.27 13.13
C LEU A 60 -11.92 15.39 12.30
N ALA A 61 -10.78 14.96 12.87
CA ALA A 61 -9.51 14.94 12.14
C ALA A 61 -9.57 13.99 10.93
N SER A 62 -10.25 12.84 11.07
CA SER A 62 -10.47 11.90 9.95
C SER A 62 -11.29 12.54 8.83
N LEU A 63 -12.43 13.18 9.16
CA LEU A 63 -13.26 13.89 8.18
C LEU A 63 -12.50 15.02 7.48
N TYR A 64 -11.71 15.76 8.25
CA TYR A 64 -10.86 16.83 7.74
C TYR A 64 -9.83 16.28 6.74
N ASN A 65 -9.10 15.23 7.12
CA ASN A 65 -8.08 14.62 6.26
C ASN A 65 -8.71 14.04 4.99
N GLU A 66 -9.85 13.36 5.10
CA GLU A 66 -10.58 12.83 3.94
C GLU A 66 -10.99 13.96 2.97
N ALA A 67 -11.50 15.08 3.50
CA ALA A 67 -11.90 16.22 2.69
C ALA A 67 -10.71 16.87 1.98
N ILE A 68 -9.58 17.03 2.67
CA ILE A 68 -8.34 17.54 2.08
C ILE A 68 -7.83 16.61 0.98
N GLU A 69 -7.80 15.30 1.21
CA GLU A 69 -7.33 14.34 0.21
C GLU A 69 -8.23 14.32 -1.02
N LYS A 70 -9.56 14.37 -0.85
CA LYS A 70 -10.50 14.54 -1.97
C LYS A 70 -10.25 15.83 -2.75
N LEU A 71 -9.99 16.94 -2.06
CA LEU A 71 -9.70 18.23 -2.69
C LEU A 71 -8.38 18.21 -3.47
N LYS A 72 -7.35 17.55 -2.92
CA LYS A 72 -6.06 17.33 -3.59
C LYS A 72 -6.17 16.45 -4.83
N ILE A 73 -6.97 15.39 -4.77
CA ILE A 73 -7.26 14.54 -5.93
C ILE A 73 -7.91 15.40 -7.02
N ALA A 74 -8.93 16.19 -6.69
CA ALA A 74 -9.59 17.07 -7.65
C ALA A 74 -8.65 18.14 -8.25
N ALA A 75 -7.70 18.66 -7.46
CA ALA A 75 -6.66 19.57 -7.92
C ALA A 75 -5.70 18.90 -8.89
N TYR A 76 -5.24 17.70 -8.54
CA TYR A 76 -4.36 16.90 -9.36
C TYR A 76 -5.01 16.54 -10.70
N GLU A 77 -6.29 16.13 -10.70
CA GLU A 77 -7.09 15.90 -11.91
C GLU A 77 -7.24 17.15 -12.77
N ALA A 78 -7.30 18.33 -12.14
CA ALA A 78 -7.32 19.60 -12.85
C ALA A 78 -5.95 19.98 -13.45
N GLY A 79 -4.87 19.25 -13.13
CA GLY A 79 -3.50 19.58 -13.52
C GLY A 79 -2.82 20.63 -12.63
N ALA A 80 -3.40 20.95 -11.46
CA ALA A 80 -2.79 21.83 -10.49
C ALA A 80 -1.72 21.10 -9.65
N ASN A 81 -0.75 21.87 -9.19
CA ASN A 81 0.25 21.43 -8.20
C ASN A 81 0.08 22.15 -6.84
N CYS A 82 -0.90 23.06 -6.72
CA CYS A 82 -1.22 23.74 -5.47
C CYS A 82 -2.70 24.14 -5.39
N ILE A 83 -3.23 24.21 -4.17
CA ILE A 83 -4.53 24.76 -3.80
C ILE A 83 -4.30 25.94 -2.86
N VAL A 84 -4.82 27.11 -3.23
CA VAL A 84 -4.79 28.32 -2.41
C VAL A 84 -6.18 28.69 -1.91
N GLY A 85 -6.25 29.43 -0.81
CA GLY A 85 -7.51 29.90 -0.24
C GLY A 85 -8.39 28.76 0.26
N LEU A 86 -7.79 27.72 0.85
CA LEU A 86 -8.53 26.64 1.50
C LEU A 86 -9.47 27.22 2.55
N HIS A 87 -10.74 26.88 2.42
CA HIS A 87 -11.79 27.15 3.40
C HIS A 87 -12.51 25.84 3.72
N ILE A 88 -12.81 25.61 5.00
CA ILE A 88 -13.49 24.40 5.46
C ILE A 88 -14.65 24.80 6.36
N ASP A 89 -15.83 24.35 5.98
CA ASP A 89 -17.08 24.53 6.70
C ASP A 89 -17.62 23.19 7.18
N LEU A 90 -18.36 23.22 8.28
CA LEU A 90 -18.95 22.04 8.90
C LEU A 90 -20.42 22.34 9.20
N ASP A 91 -21.30 21.78 8.39
CA ASP A 91 -22.75 22.02 8.41
C ASP A 91 -23.50 20.85 9.02
N GLU A 92 -24.52 21.12 9.82
CA GLU A 92 -25.47 20.11 10.27
C GLU A 92 -26.66 20.00 9.30
N ILE A 93 -26.92 18.79 8.81
CA ILE A 93 -28.08 18.42 8.02
C ILE A 93 -28.96 17.52 8.88
N SER A 94 -30.00 18.09 9.50
CA SER A 94 -30.92 17.36 10.38
C SER A 94 -32.30 17.13 9.73
N GLY A 95 -32.86 15.93 9.92
CA GLY A 95 -34.19 15.59 9.43
C GLY A 95 -34.71 14.25 9.98
N LYS A 96 -35.99 14.20 10.39
CA LYS A 96 -36.71 12.98 10.85
C LYS A 96 -35.90 12.15 11.87
N ASN A 97 -35.41 12.78 12.95
CA ASN A 97 -34.62 12.17 14.02
C ASN A 97 -33.24 11.62 13.60
N LYS A 98 -32.70 12.06 12.46
CA LYS A 98 -31.31 11.82 12.08
C LYS A 98 -30.57 13.15 11.94
N SER A 99 -29.46 13.31 12.67
CA SER A 99 -28.50 14.39 12.49
C SER A 99 -27.32 13.84 11.67
N MET A 100 -26.98 14.54 10.59
CA MET A 100 -25.80 14.25 9.77
C MET A 100 -24.95 15.52 9.72
N PHE A 101 -23.63 15.36 9.67
CA PHE A 101 -22.71 16.47 9.49
C PHE A 101 -22.09 16.39 8.11
N MET A 102 -22.02 17.52 7.42
CA MET A 102 -21.33 17.67 6.15
C MET A 102 -20.14 18.59 6.36
N LEU A 103 -18.94 18.05 6.13
CA LEU A 103 -17.74 18.87 6.02
C LEU A 103 -17.53 19.22 4.55
N THR A 104 -17.44 20.51 4.27
CA THR A 104 -17.21 21.05 2.93
C THR A 104 -15.85 21.75 2.90
N ALA A 105 -14.94 21.28 2.05
CA ALA A 105 -13.66 21.94 1.77
C ALA A 105 -13.70 22.61 0.41
N ILE A 106 -13.26 23.86 0.31
CA ILE A 106 -13.25 24.67 -0.91
C ILE A 106 -11.87 25.30 -1.07
N GLY A 107 -11.39 25.42 -2.30
CA GLY A 107 -10.14 26.14 -2.60
C GLY A 107 -10.01 26.44 -4.09
N THR A 108 -8.94 27.13 -4.49
CA THR A 108 -8.66 27.42 -5.90
C THR A 108 -7.46 26.60 -6.38
N ALA A 109 -7.66 25.80 -7.42
CA ALA A 109 -6.60 25.05 -8.08
C ALA A 109 -5.68 25.99 -8.86
N VAL A 110 -4.38 25.95 -8.58
CA VAL A 110 -3.37 26.80 -9.22
C VAL A 110 -2.14 26.01 -9.65
N ILE A 111 -1.43 26.52 -10.65
CA ILE A 111 -0.09 26.07 -11.03
C ILE A 111 0.90 27.09 -10.47
N ILE A 112 1.77 26.65 -9.56
CA ILE A 112 2.87 27.44 -9.01
C ILE A 112 4.19 27.10 -9.68
N GLU A 113 5.12 28.04 -9.68
CA GLU A 113 6.48 27.84 -10.20
C GLU A 113 7.19 26.71 -9.45
N ALA A 114 7.66 25.70 -10.20
CA ALA A 114 8.47 24.63 -9.63
C ALA A 114 9.82 25.21 -9.24
N HIS A 115 10.04 25.49 -7.95
CA HIS A 115 11.39 25.65 -7.46
C HIS A 115 12.03 24.26 -7.42
N GLU A 116 12.97 24.01 -8.33
CA GLU A 116 13.96 22.95 -8.19
C GLU A 116 14.85 23.23 -6.98
N LYS A 117 14.30 23.03 -5.78
CA LYS A 117 15.08 22.69 -4.60
C LYS A 117 14.37 21.55 -3.92
N LYS A 118 14.90 20.34 -4.18
CA LYS A 118 15.09 19.33 -3.13
C LYS A 118 15.95 19.95 -2.02
N GLN A 119 15.44 20.95 -1.31
CA GLN A 119 15.87 21.09 0.07
C GLN A 119 15.22 19.91 0.77
N LYS A 120 16.05 18.94 1.14
CA LYS A 120 15.76 18.11 2.31
C LYS A 120 15.22 19.09 3.34
N ILE A 121 13.92 19.01 3.64
CA ILE A 121 13.42 19.55 4.88
C ILE A 121 14.14 18.72 5.93
N GLU A 122 15.27 19.23 6.42
CA GLU A 122 15.87 18.71 7.63
C GLU A 122 14.79 18.78 8.69
N SER A 123 14.26 17.63 9.06
CA SER A 123 13.17 17.42 10.00
C SER A 123 13.55 17.77 11.44
N SER A 124 14.55 18.63 11.64
CA SER A 124 14.94 19.18 12.93
C SER A 124 14.39 20.60 13.10
N LEU A 125 13.08 20.77 12.91
CA LEU A 125 12.37 21.91 13.49
C LEU A 125 12.46 21.79 15.02
N LYS A 126 13.55 22.31 15.59
CA LYS A 126 13.63 22.58 17.02
C LYS A 126 12.61 23.67 17.31
N VAL A 127 11.47 23.26 17.84
CA VAL A 127 10.39 24.17 18.24
C VAL A 127 10.74 24.78 19.60
N ASP A 128 10.49 26.08 19.76
CA ASP A 128 10.79 26.78 21.02
C ASP A 128 9.91 26.31 22.19
N ASN A 129 8.73 25.77 21.89
CA ASN A 129 7.78 25.27 22.88
C ASN A 129 7.15 23.93 22.46
N VAL A 130 7.06 22.99 23.39
CA VAL A 130 6.41 21.68 23.21
C VAL A 130 5.31 21.53 24.25
N SER A 131 4.11 21.13 23.85
CA SER A 131 3.02 20.87 24.80
C SER A 131 3.31 19.63 25.65
N SER A 132 2.80 19.61 26.89
CA SER A 132 2.88 18.43 27.75
C SER A 132 2.31 17.18 27.06
N ASP A 133 1.19 17.32 26.36
CA ASP A 133 0.56 16.22 25.62
C ASP A 133 1.46 15.65 24.52
N LYS A 134 2.13 16.53 23.76
CA LYS A 134 3.08 16.10 22.72
C LYS A 134 4.28 15.39 23.34
N LEU A 135 4.79 15.88 24.47
CA LEU A 135 5.89 15.24 25.20
C LEU A 135 5.49 13.85 25.70
N GLN A 136 4.32 13.72 26.33
CA GLN A 136 3.82 12.43 26.84
C GLN A 136 3.59 11.42 25.72
N MET A 137 3.04 11.84 24.58
CA MET A 137 2.88 10.98 23.41
C MET A 137 4.23 10.52 22.85
N LEU A 138 5.26 11.38 22.80
CA LEU A 138 6.61 11.00 22.37
C LEU A 138 7.29 10.02 23.35
N ILE A 139 7.14 10.23 24.66
CA ILE A 139 7.62 9.29 25.68
C ILE A 139 6.97 7.93 25.44
N LYS A 140 5.65 7.88 25.31
CA LYS A 140 4.93 6.64 25.08
C LYS A 140 5.33 5.97 23.76
N LYS A 141 5.54 6.74 22.69
CA LYS A 141 6.05 6.25 21.40
C LYS A 141 7.38 5.53 21.60
N ASN A 142 8.34 6.18 22.26
CA ASN A 142 9.67 5.59 22.49
C ASN A 142 9.61 4.33 23.36
N GLU A 143 8.78 4.30 24.40
CA GLU A 143 8.58 3.09 25.22
C GLU A 143 8.07 1.91 24.39
N VAL A 144 7.09 2.16 23.52
CA VAL A 144 6.51 1.12 22.66
C VAL A 144 7.54 0.58 21.67
N ILE A 145 8.35 1.47 21.07
CA ILE A 145 9.44 1.09 20.17
C ILE A 145 10.48 0.25 20.91
N GLU A 146 10.95 0.71 22.07
CA GLU A 146 11.97 -0.01 22.85
C GLU A 146 11.48 -1.42 23.26
N GLN A 147 10.22 -1.53 23.67
CA GLN A 147 9.63 -2.84 24.00
C GLN A 147 9.51 -3.74 22.77
N ALA A 148 9.22 -3.20 21.60
CA ALA A 148 9.16 -3.94 20.34
C ALA A 148 10.55 -4.46 19.94
N GLU A 149 11.59 -3.62 20.02
CA GLU A 149 12.99 -3.98 19.75
C GLU A 149 13.48 -5.09 20.69
N GLN A 150 13.12 -5.02 21.98
CA GLN A 150 13.41 -6.05 22.97
C GLN A 150 12.53 -7.30 22.84
N LYS A 151 11.60 -7.32 21.88
CA LYS A 151 10.61 -8.36 21.63
C LYS A 151 9.63 -8.63 22.78
N LYS A 152 9.49 -7.70 23.71
CA LYS A 152 8.64 -7.81 24.92
C LYS A 152 7.29 -7.12 24.79
N LEU A 153 7.07 -6.33 23.74
CA LEU A 153 5.82 -5.60 23.56
C LEU A 153 4.61 -6.57 23.44
N GLU A 154 3.67 -6.44 24.36
CA GLU A 154 2.34 -7.04 24.22
C GLU A 154 1.46 -6.09 23.40
N ILE A 155 0.97 -6.57 22.26
CA ILE A 155 0.16 -5.76 21.34
C ILE A 155 -1.32 -6.03 21.59
N ASP A 156 -1.82 -5.46 22.68
CA ASP A 156 -3.26 -5.42 22.98
C ASP A 156 -3.98 -4.36 22.13
N ASP A 157 -5.30 -4.25 22.27
CA ASP A 157 -6.10 -3.31 21.48
C ASP A 157 -5.67 -1.84 21.70
N ASN A 158 -5.23 -1.49 22.90
CA ASN A 158 -4.77 -0.14 23.21
C ASN A 158 -3.45 0.20 22.50
N ILE A 159 -2.52 -0.77 22.47
CA ILE A 159 -1.25 -0.61 21.74
C ILE A 159 -1.50 -0.57 20.24
N TRP A 160 -2.39 -1.41 19.70
CA TRP A 160 -2.80 -1.35 18.30
C TRP A 160 -3.33 0.04 17.93
N ASP A 161 -4.29 0.54 18.69
CA ASP A 161 -4.84 1.89 18.49
C ASP A 161 -3.76 2.96 18.55
N PHE A 162 -2.84 2.86 19.51
CA PHE A 162 -1.76 3.81 19.67
C PHE A 162 -0.78 3.80 18.48
N ILE A 163 -0.32 2.64 18.01
CA ILE A 163 0.63 2.56 16.88
C ILE A 163 -0.02 2.99 15.56
N ILE A 164 -1.30 2.65 15.36
CA ILE A 164 -2.07 3.05 14.17
C ILE A 164 -2.27 4.57 14.15
N GLN A 165 -2.74 5.15 15.25
CA GLN A 165 -3.05 6.58 15.33
C GLN A 165 -1.83 7.48 15.22
N ASN A 166 -0.66 6.99 15.66
CA ASN A 166 0.59 7.75 15.64
C ASN A 166 1.53 7.32 14.52
N HIS A 167 1.09 6.43 13.61
CA HIS A 167 1.81 5.96 12.43
C HIS A 167 3.24 5.49 12.78
N ILE A 168 3.36 4.69 13.85
CA ILE A 168 4.66 4.27 14.40
C ILE A 168 5.23 3.17 13.51
N HIS A 169 5.91 3.53 12.43
CA HIS A 169 6.51 2.55 11.51
C HIS A 169 7.63 1.73 12.16
N GLU A 170 8.28 2.27 13.20
CA GLU A 170 9.46 1.67 13.82
C GLU A 170 9.17 0.29 14.45
N VAL A 171 7.90 0.00 14.76
CA VAL A 171 7.49 -1.32 15.27
C VAL A 171 7.19 -2.34 14.17
N TYR A 172 7.29 -1.96 12.89
CA TYR A 172 6.90 -2.80 11.75
C TYR A 172 7.56 -4.19 11.78
N GLU A 173 8.88 -4.27 11.99
CA GLU A 173 9.59 -5.56 12.02
C GLU A 173 9.06 -6.48 13.14
N TYR A 174 8.74 -5.91 14.31
CA TYR A 174 8.17 -6.66 15.41
C TYR A 174 6.74 -7.13 15.14
N VAL A 175 5.93 -6.27 14.52
CA VAL A 175 4.57 -6.59 14.08
C VAL A 175 4.58 -7.72 13.06
N ILE A 176 5.48 -7.68 12.06
CA ILE A 176 5.66 -8.77 11.08
C ILE A 176 6.14 -10.06 11.75
N PHE A 177 7.05 -9.98 12.73
CA PHE A 177 7.47 -11.13 13.51
C PHE A 177 6.31 -11.81 14.24
N LYS A 178 5.40 -11.03 14.84
CA LYS A 178 4.17 -11.54 15.47
C LYS A 178 3.19 -12.10 14.44
N PHE A 179 3.05 -11.44 13.29
CA PHE A 179 2.23 -11.95 12.19
C PHE A 179 2.70 -13.32 11.71
N LYS A 180 4.01 -13.49 11.50
CA LYS A 180 4.62 -14.79 11.15
C LYS A 180 4.27 -15.89 12.17
N LYS A 181 4.32 -15.59 13.47
CA LYS A 181 3.88 -16.52 14.51
C LYS A 181 2.39 -16.85 14.42
N SER A 182 1.54 -15.86 14.15
CA SER A 182 0.10 -16.08 13.95
C SER A 182 -0.20 -16.98 12.74
N ILE A 183 0.57 -16.85 11.65
CA ILE A 183 0.46 -17.73 10.47
C ILE A 183 0.82 -19.17 10.85
N ALA A 184 1.90 -19.36 11.62
CA ALA A 184 2.32 -20.69 12.05
C ALA A 184 1.27 -21.37 12.97
N ALA A 185 0.56 -20.60 13.78
CA ALA A 185 -0.49 -21.07 14.69
C ALA A 185 -1.89 -21.17 14.04
N TYR A 186 -2.04 -20.92 12.74
CA TYR A 186 -3.34 -20.82 12.08
C TYR A 186 -4.25 -22.05 12.30
N ASN A 187 -3.70 -23.26 12.26
CA ASN A 187 -4.47 -24.49 12.43
C ASN A 187 -5.02 -24.64 13.87
N GLU A 188 -4.34 -24.06 14.85
CA GLU A 188 -4.72 -24.13 16.27
C GLU A 188 -5.63 -22.96 16.67
N ASN A 189 -5.38 -21.77 16.13
CA ASN A 189 -6.12 -20.54 16.46
C ASN A 189 -6.39 -19.68 15.20
N PRO A 190 -7.34 -20.10 14.35
CA PRO A 190 -7.66 -19.36 13.12
C PRO A 190 -8.28 -17.99 13.41
N ASN A 191 -9.05 -17.85 14.50
CA ASN A 191 -9.64 -16.58 14.91
C ASN A 191 -8.58 -15.56 15.33
N GLY A 192 -7.57 -15.99 16.09
CA GLY A 192 -6.45 -15.14 16.47
C GLY A 192 -5.63 -14.67 15.26
N TYR A 193 -5.41 -15.55 14.28
CA TYR A 193 -4.79 -15.13 13.01
C TYR A 193 -5.65 -14.10 12.26
N ASN A 194 -6.96 -14.33 12.13
CA ASN A 194 -7.85 -13.44 11.40
C ASN A 194 -7.94 -12.05 12.05
N ASP A 195 -8.04 -12.00 13.39
CA ASP A 195 -8.02 -10.75 14.15
C ASP A 195 -6.70 -9.99 13.97
N PHE A 196 -5.57 -10.70 14.10
CA PHE A 196 -4.25 -10.11 13.89
C PHE A 196 -4.10 -9.57 12.46
N ARG A 197 -4.51 -10.33 11.44
CA ARG A 197 -4.45 -9.91 10.04
C ARG A 197 -5.26 -8.63 9.83
N LYS A 198 -6.46 -8.53 10.39
CA LYS A 198 -7.29 -7.33 10.28
C LYS A 198 -6.58 -6.09 10.86
N LYS A 199 -6.01 -6.23 12.05
CA LYS A 199 -5.25 -5.15 12.72
C LYS A 199 -3.97 -4.78 11.95
N LEU A 200 -3.29 -5.78 11.40
CA LEU A 200 -2.13 -5.59 10.54
C LEU A 200 -2.48 -4.79 9.27
N VAL A 201 -3.61 -5.10 8.62
CA VAL A 201 -4.08 -4.36 7.45
C VAL A 201 -4.34 -2.89 7.83
N SER A 202 -5.06 -2.64 8.92
CA SER A 202 -5.28 -1.26 9.43
C SER A 202 -3.97 -0.53 9.76
N TYR A 203 -3.01 -1.24 10.36
CA TYR A 203 -1.70 -0.67 10.68
C TYR A 203 -0.91 -0.33 9.43
N ILE A 204 -0.77 -1.27 8.50
CA ILE A 204 -0.10 -1.03 7.22
C ILE A 204 -0.77 0.15 6.53
N ASP A 205 -2.10 0.18 6.44
CA ASP A 205 -2.83 1.27 5.77
C ASP A 205 -2.58 2.64 6.42
N SER A 206 -2.35 2.69 7.73
CA SER A 206 -2.04 3.93 8.45
C SER A 206 -0.63 4.50 8.21
N LEU A 207 0.29 3.72 7.65
CA LEU A 207 1.67 4.16 7.43
C LEU A 207 1.78 5.17 6.26
N PRO A 208 2.79 6.08 6.29
CA PRO A 208 3.10 6.95 5.15
C PRO A 208 3.29 6.16 3.85
N ASP A 209 2.82 6.67 2.71
CA ASP A 209 2.79 5.90 1.45
C ASP A 209 4.15 5.37 0.98
N ASP A 210 5.15 6.23 1.08
CA ASP A 210 6.51 5.95 0.65
C ASP A 210 7.15 4.86 1.52
N GLU A 211 6.90 4.91 2.83
CA GLU A 211 7.34 3.91 3.81
C GLU A 211 6.55 2.61 3.72
N ARG A 212 5.22 2.69 3.65
CA ARG A 212 4.29 1.55 3.60
C ARG A 212 4.63 0.62 2.46
N SER A 213 4.72 1.18 1.26
CA SER A 213 5.05 0.38 0.08
C SER A 213 6.48 -0.18 0.18
N LEU A 214 7.45 0.60 0.66
CA LEU A 214 8.82 0.14 0.87
C LEU A 214 8.88 -1.08 1.78
N LEU A 215 8.32 -0.96 2.98
CA LEU A 215 8.40 -1.95 4.03
C LEU A 215 7.77 -3.27 3.60
N VAL A 216 6.55 -3.21 3.04
CA VAL A 216 5.82 -4.40 2.61
C VAL A 216 6.51 -5.11 1.45
N HIS A 217 6.87 -4.38 0.38
CA HIS A 217 7.52 -4.98 -0.79
C HIS A 217 8.89 -5.57 -0.44
N LYS A 218 9.69 -4.85 0.36
CA LYS A 218 10.98 -5.34 0.85
C LYS A 218 10.82 -6.63 1.66
N THR A 219 9.84 -6.66 2.57
CA THR A 219 9.57 -7.87 3.37
C THR A 219 9.21 -9.07 2.51
N ILE A 220 8.36 -8.86 1.49
CA ILE A 220 7.95 -9.92 0.55
C ILE A 220 9.14 -10.46 -0.24
N ALA A 221 10.02 -9.58 -0.70
CA ALA A 221 11.19 -9.96 -1.50
C ALA A 221 12.28 -10.66 -0.67
N GLU A 222 12.53 -10.20 0.55
CA GLU A 222 13.65 -10.66 1.37
C GLU A 222 13.33 -11.84 2.29
N THR A 223 12.05 -12.10 2.59
CA THR A 223 11.70 -13.18 3.53
C THR A 223 11.97 -14.58 2.96
N ASP A 224 12.49 -15.46 3.82
CA ASP A 224 12.62 -16.89 3.54
C ASP A 224 11.33 -17.69 3.86
N ASP A 225 10.31 -17.04 4.43
CA ASP A 225 9.03 -17.68 4.74
C ASP A 225 8.01 -17.45 3.62
N GLU A 226 7.79 -18.48 2.81
CA GLU A 226 6.88 -18.43 1.66
C GLU A 226 5.42 -18.14 2.05
N LYS A 227 4.98 -18.61 3.22
CA LYS A 227 3.62 -18.33 3.70
C LYS A 227 3.49 -16.86 4.09
N LEU A 228 4.50 -16.30 4.75
CA LEU A 228 4.53 -14.87 5.07
C LEU A 228 4.52 -14.02 3.80
N ALA A 229 5.37 -14.34 2.82
CA ALA A 229 5.41 -13.65 1.53
C ALA A 229 4.03 -13.66 0.85
N LEU A 230 3.38 -14.82 0.79
CA LEU A 230 2.04 -14.96 0.21
C LEU A 230 1.00 -14.08 0.93
N ARG A 231 0.94 -14.15 2.26
CA ARG A 231 -0.03 -13.37 3.05
C ARG A 231 0.18 -11.86 2.93
N LEU A 232 1.43 -11.40 2.86
CA LEU A 232 1.73 -9.99 2.64
C LEU A 232 1.38 -9.56 1.20
N THR A 233 1.59 -10.42 0.21
CA THR A 233 1.18 -10.15 -1.18
C THR A 233 -0.34 -9.98 -1.27
N GLU A 234 -1.13 -10.78 -0.54
CA GLU A 234 -2.59 -10.60 -0.46
C GLU A 234 -2.97 -9.23 0.12
N ILE A 235 -2.24 -8.74 1.13
CA ILE A 235 -2.44 -7.41 1.73
C ILE A 235 -2.09 -6.30 0.74
N VAL A 236 -1.04 -6.46 -0.08
CA VAL A 236 -0.73 -5.51 -1.17
C VAL A 236 -1.92 -5.35 -2.11
N GLY A 237 -2.58 -6.45 -2.45
CA GLY A 237 -3.80 -6.45 -3.25
C GLY A 237 -4.98 -5.76 -2.59
N GLU A 238 -5.24 -6.09 -1.31
CA GLU A 238 -6.35 -5.51 -0.53
C GLU A 238 -6.23 -4.00 -0.38
N LEU A 239 -5.02 -3.50 -0.15
CA LEU A 239 -4.74 -2.07 0.00
C LEU A 239 -4.43 -1.36 -1.33
N GLN A 240 -4.36 -2.11 -2.44
CA GLN A 240 -3.94 -1.63 -3.76
C GLN A 240 -2.62 -0.86 -3.71
N ILE A 241 -1.61 -1.33 -2.97
CA ILE A 241 -0.36 -0.57 -2.76
C ILE A 241 0.77 -1.01 -3.71
N LEU A 242 0.47 -1.59 -4.87
CA LEU A 242 1.49 -2.06 -5.81
C LEU A 242 2.49 -0.97 -6.17
N ASP A 243 3.78 -1.29 -6.05
CA ASP A 243 4.87 -0.44 -6.49
C ASP A 243 5.69 -1.08 -7.60
N LEU A 244 5.49 -0.56 -8.81
CA LEU A 244 6.14 -1.04 -10.03
C LEU A 244 7.65 -0.82 -9.98
N GLN A 245 8.14 0.29 -9.44
CA GLN A 245 9.56 0.57 -9.38
C GLN A 245 10.27 -0.44 -8.47
N ARG A 246 9.69 -0.73 -7.30
CA ARG A 246 10.25 -1.70 -6.36
C ARG A 246 10.22 -3.11 -6.93
N VAL A 247 9.10 -3.52 -7.55
CA VAL A 247 9.03 -4.81 -8.24
C VAL A 247 10.13 -4.93 -9.29
N ASP A 248 10.38 -3.84 -10.02
CA ASP A 248 11.43 -3.80 -11.02
C ASP A 248 12.84 -3.95 -10.44
N ASP A 249 13.13 -3.25 -9.34
CA ASP A 249 14.40 -3.35 -8.63
C ASP A 249 14.66 -4.77 -8.13
N PHE A 250 13.63 -5.46 -7.63
CA PHE A 250 13.73 -6.85 -7.18
C PHE A 250 13.93 -7.84 -8.31
N LEU A 251 13.32 -7.61 -9.48
CA LEU A 251 13.56 -8.45 -10.65
C LEU A 251 15.03 -8.36 -11.10
N ASN A 252 15.72 -7.23 -10.89
CA ASN A 252 17.10 -7.05 -11.34
C ASN A 252 18.18 -7.58 -10.38
N ASN A 253 17.94 -7.52 -9.06
CA ASN A 253 19.02 -7.62 -8.08
C ASN A 253 18.95 -8.84 -7.14
N GLU A 254 18.05 -9.79 -7.40
CA GLU A 254 17.77 -10.89 -6.49
C GLU A 254 17.93 -12.28 -7.12
N SER A 255 17.98 -13.30 -6.27
CA SER A 255 18.04 -14.70 -6.72
C SER A 255 16.75 -15.12 -7.43
N PHE A 256 16.83 -16.15 -8.29
CA PHE A 256 15.67 -16.65 -9.05
C PHE A 256 14.45 -16.97 -8.17
N ASP A 257 14.65 -17.60 -7.01
CA ASP A 257 13.53 -17.92 -6.11
C ASP A 257 12.86 -16.66 -5.52
N LYS A 258 13.63 -15.59 -5.27
CA LYS A 258 13.08 -14.29 -4.85
C LYS A 258 12.41 -13.54 -6.01
N GLN A 259 12.99 -13.58 -7.21
CA GLN A 259 12.38 -13.03 -8.44
C GLN A 259 11.00 -13.65 -8.70
N LYS A 260 10.83 -14.95 -8.45
CA LYS A 260 9.51 -15.61 -8.56
C LYS A 260 8.48 -15.08 -7.58
N ARG A 261 8.86 -14.63 -6.38
CA ARG A 261 7.90 -14.11 -5.39
C ARG A 261 7.27 -12.80 -5.85
N VAL A 262 8.07 -11.92 -6.45
CA VAL A 262 7.59 -10.60 -6.90
C VAL A 262 6.72 -10.68 -8.16
N THR A 263 6.73 -11.79 -8.91
CA THR A 263 5.77 -11.96 -10.02
C THR A 263 4.32 -11.96 -9.56
N ARG A 264 4.05 -12.38 -8.31
CA ARG A 264 2.70 -12.37 -7.74
C ARG A 264 2.16 -10.95 -7.52
N LEU A 265 3.05 -10.01 -7.20
CA LEU A 265 2.69 -8.60 -6.98
C LEU A 265 2.12 -7.98 -8.26
N LEU A 266 2.62 -8.40 -9.43
CA LEU A 266 2.19 -7.88 -10.73
C LEU A 266 0.76 -8.26 -11.10
N CYS A 267 0.15 -9.20 -10.38
CA CYS A 267 -1.27 -9.54 -10.51
C CYS A 267 -2.20 -8.61 -9.71
N TYR A 268 -1.66 -7.67 -8.96
CA TYR A 268 -2.43 -6.68 -8.19
C TYR A 268 -2.32 -5.28 -8.82
N ASP A 269 -2.97 -4.30 -8.20
CA ASP A 269 -3.14 -2.95 -8.74
C ASP A 269 -2.63 -1.87 -7.78
N LYS A 270 -2.47 -0.67 -8.34
CA LYS A 270 -2.26 0.59 -7.61
C LYS A 270 -3.48 1.51 -7.86
N PRO A 271 -3.82 2.43 -6.95
CA PRO A 271 -5.03 3.25 -7.06
C PRO A 271 -5.11 4.08 -8.34
N PHE A 272 -3.96 4.54 -8.85
CA PHE A 272 -3.92 5.35 -10.08
C PHE A 272 -2.75 4.96 -10.98
N TYR A 273 -3.01 4.92 -12.28
CA TYR A 273 -2.00 4.73 -13.32
C TYR A 273 -1.82 6.01 -14.13
N ASN A 274 -0.59 6.29 -14.52
CA ASN A 274 -0.23 7.39 -15.42
C ASN A 274 0.63 6.89 -16.60
N LYS A 275 0.94 7.78 -17.56
CA LYS A 275 1.71 7.40 -18.77
C LYS A 275 3.07 6.78 -18.48
N SER A 276 3.73 7.18 -17.40
CA SER A 276 5.02 6.59 -17.04
C SER A 276 4.88 5.18 -16.48
N ASP A 277 3.75 4.85 -15.85
CA ASP A 277 3.49 3.50 -15.36
C ASP A 277 3.41 2.50 -16.52
N ILE A 278 2.93 2.94 -17.70
CA ILE A 278 2.95 2.12 -18.93
C ILE A 278 4.39 1.77 -19.30
N GLU A 279 5.30 2.74 -19.25
CA GLU A 279 6.72 2.51 -19.56
C GLU A 279 7.40 1.60 -18.51
N TYR A 280 7.07 1.76 -17.22
CA TYR A 280 7.51 0.82 -16.18
C TYR A 280 7.00 -0.61 -16.43
N LEU A 281 5.71 -0.77 -16.76
CA LEU A 281 5.13 -2.08 -17.06
C LEU A 281 5.77 -2.72 -18.30
N LYS A 282 6.06 -1.95 -19.35
CA LYS A 282 6.79 -2.44 -20.53
C LYS A 282 8.21 -2.89 -20.18
N GLY A 283 8.93 -2.12 -19.35
CA GLY A 283 10.25 -2.50 -18.86
C GLY A 283 10.24 -3.79 -18.03
N ILE A 284 9.28 -3.91 -17.11
CA ILE A 284 9.06 -5.12 -16.33
C ILE A 284 8.72 -6.31 -17.25
N LEU A 285 7.85 -6.10 -18.24
CA LEU A 285 7.45 -7.14 -19.19
C LEU A 285 8.64 -7.67 -19.97
N ASP A 286 9.49 -6.79 -20.52
CA ASP A 286 10.72 -7.18 -21.22
C ASP A 286 11.65 -7.99 -20.32
N ARG A 287 11.90 -7.50 -19.09
CA ARG A 287 12.71 -8.22 -18.11
C ARG A 287 12.15 -9.59 -17.76
N MET A 288 10.84 -9.70 -17.53
CA MET A 288 10.22 -10.98 -17.24
C MET A 288 10.38 -11.98 -18.38
N ASN A 289 10.25 -11.54 -19.64
CA ASN A 289 10.48 -12.41 -20.80
C ASN A 289 11.93 -12.91 -20.87
N ASN A 290 12.89 -12.08 -20.46
CA ASN A 290 14.32 -12.44 -20.45
C ASN A 290 14.72 -13.31 -19.25
N LEU A 291 14.12 -13.09 -18.08
CA LEU A 291 14.44 -13.80 -16.84
C LEU A 291 13.77 -15.18 -16.78
N PHE A 292 12.51 -15.29 -17.18
CA PHE A 292 11.70 -16.49 -17.03
C PHE A 292 11.60 -17.28 -18.33
N VAL A 293 12.75 -17.67 -18.87
CA VAL A 293 12.86 -18.56 -20.04
C VAL A 293 12.70 -20.03 -19.65
N GLU A 294 12.46 -20.89 -20.64
CA GLU A 294 12.43 -22.34 -20.42
C GLU A 294 13.79 -22.82 -19.87
N ARG A 295 13.75 -23.50 -18.73
CA ARG A 295 14.92 -24.06 -18.03
C ARG A 295 15.12 -25.54 -18.33
N GLY A 296 14.03 -26.22 -18.68
CA GLY A 296 14.07 -27.60 -19.16
C GLY A 296 14.44 -27.68 -20.64
N THR A 297 14.89 -28.86 -21.07
CA THR A 297 15.22 -29.11 -22.48
C THR A 297 14.07 -29.85 -23.17
N ARG A 298 13.58 -29.32 -24.29
CA ARG A 298 12.60 -30.01 -25.13
C ARG A 298 13.25 -31.19 -25.86
N THR A 299 12.57 -32.33 -25.87
CA THR A 299 13.04 -33.60 -26.42
C THR A 299 11.92 -34.31 -27.15
N MET A 300 12.23 -35.01 -28.24
CA MET A 300 11.26 -35.82 -28.98
C MET A 300 11.39 -37.29 -28.59
N LYS A 301 10.28 -37.93 -28.25
CA LYS A 301 10.25 -39.37 -27.93
C LYS A 301 9.32 -40.12 -28.88
N LYS A 302 9.83 -41.17 -29.51
CA LYS A 302 9.03 -42.10 -30.31
C LYS A 302 8.06 -42.88 -29.43
N GLN A 303 6.81 -42.95 -29.85
CA GLN A 303 5.80 -43.75 -29.17
C GLN A 303 6.01 -45.24 -29.50
N LEU A 304 5.93 -46.12 -28.49
CA LEU A 304 6.25 -47.56 -28.59
C LEU A 304 5.47 -48.32 -29.69
N LEU A 305 4.31 -47.80 -30.14
CA LEU A 305 3.41 -48.44 -31.09
C LEU A 305 2.95 -47.51 -32.23
N SER A 306 3.61 -46.36 -32.41
CA SER A 306 3.19 -45.34 -33.38
C SER A 306 4.41 -44.65 -33.98
N SER A 307 4.35 -44.33 -35.28
CA SER A 307 5.36 -43.49 -35.94
C SER A 307 5.31 -42.03 -35.49
N LYS A 308 4.31 -41.65 -34.69
CA LYS A 308 4.20 -40.31 -34.13
C LYS A 308 5.22 -40.11 -33.01
N GLU A 309 5.97 -39.04 -33.14
CA GLU A 309 6.84 -38.55 -32.08
C GLU A 309 6.02 -37.65 -31.15
N LYS A 310 6.24 -37.78 -29.84
CA LYS A 310 5.64 -36.91 -28.83
C LYS A 310 6.72 -35.96 -28.32
N GLU A 311 6.40 -34.68 -28.29
CA GLU A 311 7.23 -33.69 -27.61
C GLU A 311 7.14 -33.86 -26.09
N MET A 312 8.29 -33.89 -25.45
CA MET A 312 8.51 -34.10 -24.04
C MET A 312 9.53 -33.06 -23.56
N TRP A 313 9.67 -32.87 -22.26
CA TRP A 313 10.75 -32.04 -21.74
C TRP A 313 11.50 -32.73 -20.61
N THR A 314 12.80 -32.49 -20.56
CA THR A 314 13.67 -32.96 -19.48
C THR A 314 13.91 -31.82 -18.51
N CYS A 315 13.50 -32.01 -17.26
CA CYS A 315 13.69 -31.06 -16.18
C CYS A 315 15.17 -30.97 -15.78
N GLU A 316 15.60 -29.85 -15.19
CA GLU A 316 16.94 -29.68 -14.61
C GLU A 316 17.32 -30.76 -13.58
N CYS A 317 16.35 -31.43 -12.95
CA CYS A 317 16.60 -32.58 -12.08
C CYS A 317 16.82 -33.91 -12.82
N GLY A 318 16.85 -33.89 -14.16
CA GLY A 318 17.03 -35.06 -15.04
C GLY A 318 15.77 -35.88 -15.33
N LYS A 319 14.60 -35.49 -14.80
CA LYS A 319 13.34 -36.23 -15.03
C LYS A 319 12.70 -35.83 -16.36
N LEU A 320 12.30 -36.82 -17.16
CA LEU A 320 11.55 -36.63 -18.40
C LEU A 320 10.04 -36.55 -18.11
N ASN A 321 9.35 -35.54 -18.66
CA ASN A 321 7.93 -35.25 -18.42
C ASN A 321 7.21 -34.88 -19.73
N ASP A 322 5.88 -34.97 -19.72
CA ASP A 322 5.04 -34.48 -20.81
C ASP A 322 5.10 -32.95 -20.89
N ILE A 323 5.01 -32.36 -22.10
CA ILE A 323 5.23 -30.92 -22.34
C ILE A 323 4.31 -30.01 -21.51
N ASP A 324 3.06 -30.42 -21.26
CA ASP A 324 2.06 -29.66 -20.51
C ASP A 324 2.02 -30.01 -19.01
N SER A 325 2.97 -30.82 -18.54
CA SER A 325 2.99 -31.31 -17.16
C SER A 325 4.15 -30.71 -16.36
N SER A 326 3.91 -30.41 -15.09
CA SER A 326 4.98 -30.15 -14.13
C SER A 326 5.84 -31.39 -13.94
N CYS A 327 7.11 -31.17 -13.61
CA CYS A 327 8.06 -32.23 -13.36
C CYS A 327 7.57 -33.17 -12.26
N SER A 328 7.48 -34.47 -12.55
CA SER A 328 6.95 -35.44 -11.59
C SER A 328 7.87 -35.70 -10.40
N SER A 329 9.09 -35.14 -10.39
CA SER A 329 10.09 -35.32 -9.34
C SER A 329 10.22 -34.08 -8.45
N CYS A 330 10.34 -32.88 -9.05
CA CYS A 330 10.52 -31.63 -8.30
C CYS A 330 9.27 -30.74 -8.29
N PHE A 331 8.20 -31.15 -8.97
CA PHE A 331 6.91 -30.47 -9.04
C PHE A 331 6.94 -29.05 -9.63
N LYS A 332 8.02 -28.70 -10.34
CA LYS A 332 8.17 -27.44 -11.06
C LYS A 332 7.81 -27.58 -12.53
N ASP A 333 7.21 -26.55 -13.13
CA ASP A 333 7.02 -26.45 -14.57
C ASP A 333 8.36 -26.23 -15.32
N ILE A 334 8.30 -26.14 -16.66
CA ILE A 334 9.49 -25.95 -17.51
C ILE A 334 10.21 -24.62 -17.25
N TYR A 335 9.56 -23.67 -16.60
CA TYR A 335 10.11 -22.36 -16.22
C TYR A 335 10.65 -22.34 -14.78
N GLY A 336 10.49 -23.42 -14.00
CA GLY A 336 10.97 -23.51 -12.62
C GLY A 336 9.97 -23.04 -11.54
N PHE A 337 8.69 -22.89 -11.89
CA PHE A 337 7.60 -22.50 -10.99
C PHE A 337 6.86 -23.72 -10.46
N SER A 338 6.54 -23.73 -9.17
CA SER A 338 5.72 -24.76 -8.53
C SER A 338 4.22 -24.46 -8.69
N ALA A 339 3.35 -25.43 -8.40
CA ALA A 339 1.89 -25.24 -8.44
C ALA A 339 1.38 -24.17 -7.45
N SER A 340 2.13 -23.88 -6.37
CA SER A 340 1.83 -22.79 -5.44
C SER A 340 2.29 -21.42 -5.93
N ASP A 341 3.05 -21.35 -7.02
CA ASP A 341 3.51 -20.10 -7.60
C ASP A 341 2.51 -19.58 -8.64
N ILE A 342 2.46 -18.25 -8.81
CA ILE A 342 1.85 -17.69 -10.01
C ILE A 342 2.88 -17.88 -11.12
N SER A 343 2.53 -18.65 -12.15
CA SER A 343 3.46 -18.90 -13.26
C SER A 343 3.86 -17.58 -13.93
N ALA A 344 5.11 -17.47 -14.34
CA ALA A 344 5.62 -16.30 -15.07
C ALA A 344 4.72 -15.96 -16.27
N GLN A 345 4.27 -16.98 -17.01
CA GLN A 345 3.41 -16.81 -18.19
C GLN A 345 2.05 -16.17 -17.84
N LYS A 346 1.48 -16.51 -16.69
CA LYS A 346 0.22 -15.90 -16.23
C LYS A 346 0.43 -14.43 -15.87
N ALA A 347 1.50 -14.11 -15.14
CA ALA A 347 1.86 -12.73 -14.80
C ALA A 347 2.17 -11.89 -16.06
N ILE A 348 2.97 -12.43 -17.00
CA ILE A 348 3.28 -11.82 -18.30
C ILE A 348 1.99 -11.52 -19.08
N SER A 349 1.06 -12.47 -19.15
CA SER A 349 -0.22 -12.28 -19.85
C SER A 349 -1.07 -11.19 -19.21
N PHE A 350 -1.10 -11.12 -17.88
CA PHE A 350 -1.83 -10.09 -17.13
C PHE A 350 -1.23 -8.70 -17.36
N ILE A 351 0.10 -8.57 -17.37
CA ILE A 351 0.79 -7.31 -17.63
C ILE A 351 0.53 -6.83 -19.06
N LYS A 352 0.59 -7.73 -20.06
CA LYS A 352 0.26 -7.38 -21.46
C LYS A 352 -1.15 -6.81 -21.58
N TYR A 353 -2.13 -7.49 -21.00
CA TYR A 353 -3.52 -7.04 -21.00
C TYR A 353 -3.68 -5.69 -20.28
N LYS A 354 -2.98 -5.49 -19.15
CA LYS A 354 -2.99 -4.23 -18.42
C LYS A 354 -2.39 -3.08 -19.24
N ILE A 355 -1.26 -3.30 -19.93
CA ILE A 355 -0.64 -2.30 -20.81
C ILE A 355 -1.63 -1.90 -21.92
N GLU A 356 -2.23 -2.89 -22.61
CA GLU A 356 -3.19 -2.65 -23.70
C GLU A 356 -4.36 -1.78 -23.24
N LEU A 357 -4.96 -2.08 -22.08
CA LEU A 357 -6.05 -1.28 -21.53
C LEU A 357 -5.61 0.14 -21.16
N LEU A 358 -4.43 0.30 -20.54
CA LEU A 358 -3.92 1.61 -20.13
C LEU A 358 -3.57 2.50 -21.33
N GLU A 359 -2.98 1.94 -22.39
CA GLU A 359 -2.71 2.66 -23.64
C GLU A 359 -3.99 3.11 -24.36
N GLY A 360 -5.09 2.38 -24.18
CA GLY A 360 -6.40 2.79 -24.68
C GLY A 360 -7.05 3.95 -23.90
N LEU A 361 -6.61 4.20 -22.67
CA LEU A 361 -7.22 5.18 -21.75
C LEU A 361 -6.40 6.46 -21.53
N LEU A 362 -5.07 6.41 -21.67
CA LEU A 362 -4.13 7.50 -21.34
C LEU A 362 -3.38 8.00 -22.57
#